data_AF-A0A367RJG3-F1
#
_entry.id   AF-A0A367RJG3-F1
#
_cell.length_a   1.000
_cell.length_b   1.000
_cell.length_c   1.000
_cell.angle_alpha   90.00
_cell.angle_beta   90.00
_cell.angle_gamma   90.00
#
_symmetry.space_group_name_H-M   'P 1'
#
loop_
_entity.id
_entity.type
_entity.pdbx_description
1 polymer ?
#
loop_
_entity_poly.entity_id
_entity_poly.type
_entity_poly.pdbx_seq_one_letter_code
_entity_poly.pdbx_strand_id
1 'polypeptide(L)'
;MARSNGVISETSVEELPTVSDKDTITVENPPEPVEDAQDIDDILNSLKTLLSSLEKLQKVRQEVGDIKPLIGRMLDGELVAGEELEQLKAGVSSLSRLVRAYNDHQVALAKAQPARDLLDQVLKERKAN
;
A
#
# COMPACT_ATOMS: atom_id res chain seq x y z
N MET A 1 42.20 20.72 7.37
CA MET A 1 43.20 19.85 8.01
C MET A 1 42.54 18.53 8.35
N ALA A 2 43.01 17.45 7.73
CA ALA A 2 42.56 16.08 7.97
C ALA A 2 43.27 15.49 9.18
N ARG A 3 42.55 14.76 10.04
CA ARG A 3 43.10 13.68 10.87
C ARG A 3 42.05 12.57 11.06
N SER A 4 42.41 11.42 10.52
CA SER A 4 41.87 10.08 10.69
C SER A 4 42.14 9.52 12.09
N ASN A 5 41.42 8.44 12.43
CA ASN A 5 41.86 7.20 13.12
C ASN A 5 40.59 6.62 13.81
N GLY A 6 40.05 5.45 13.48
CA GLY A 6 40.67 4.21 13.03
C GLY A 6 41.10 3.38 14.23
N VAL A 7 40.16 2.69 14.90
CA VAL A 7 40.45 1.60 15.84
C VAL A 7 39.52 0.44 15.53
N ILE A 8 40.13 -0.62 15.01
CA ILE A 8 39.62 -1.96 14.83
C ILE A 8 40.05 -2.73 16.10
N SER A 9 39.18 -3.54 16.67
CA SER A 9 39.58 -4.60 17.59
C SER A 9 38.84 -5.86 17.20
N GLU A 10 39.62 -6.82 16.72
CA GLU A 10 39.24 -8.18 16.38
C GLU A 10 39.27 -9.07 17.66
N THR A 11 38.71 -10.27 17.49
CA THR A 11 38.99 -11.55 18.18
C THR A 11 38.51 -11.81 19.62
N SER A 12 37.53 -12.71 19.76
CA SER A 12 37.74 -14.01 20.44
C SER A 12 36.62 -15.01 20.08
N VAL A 13 37.01 -16.16 19.54
CA VAL A 13 36.20 -17.35 19.23
C VAL A 13 36.73 -18.50 20.12
N GLU A 14 35.84 -19.44 20.48
CA GLU A 14 36.05 -20.72 21.23
C GLU A 14 36.30 -20.61 22.75
N GLU A 15 35.68 -21.39 23.66
CA GLU A 15 35.28 -22.81 23.62
C GLU A 15 33.89 -23.12 24.29
N LEU A 16 33.25 -24.19 23.79
CA LEU A 16 32.13 -24.99 24.34
C LEU A 16 32.53 -25.78 25.63
N PRO A 17 31.74 -26.75 26.17
CA PRO A 17 30.27 -26.93 26.29
C PRO A 17 29.86 -27.23 27.75
N THR A 18 28.57 -27.18 28.08
CA THR A 18 28.03 -27.99 29.18
C THR A 18 26.91 -28.86 28.63
N VAL A 19 27.26 -30.13 28.44
CA VAL A 19 26.40 -31.22 28.00
C VAL A 19 25.42 -31.53 29.12
N SER A 20 24.12 -31.56 28.82
CA SER A 20 23.14 -32.28 29.63
C SER A 20 22.14 -32.97 28.70
N ASP A 21 22.58 -34.09 28.15
CA ASP A 21 21.72 -35.06 27.48
C ASP A 21 20.78 -35.71 28.48
N LYS A 22 19.47 -35.57 28.26
CA LYS A 22 18.57 -36.74 28.29
C LYS A 22 17.25 -36.44 27.59
N ASP A 23 17.14 -37.06 26.41
CA ASP A 23 15.94 -37.49 25.69
C ASP A 23 14.58 -37.20 26.33
N THR A 24 13.76 -36.44 25.61
CA THR A 24 12.41 -36.91 25.27
C THR A 24 12.03 -36.35 23.90
N ILE A 25 12.20 -37.15 22.85
CA ILE A 25 11.46 -36.96 21.60
C ILE A 25 10.00 -37.25 21.94
N THR A 26 9.15 -36.23 21.93
CA THR A 26 7.70 -36.43 21.81
C THR A 26 7.16 -35.36 20.89
N VAL A 27 7.01 -35.78 19.63
CA VAL A 27 5.89 -35.48 18.73
C VAL A 27 5.57 -34.00 18.55
N GLU A 28 5.98 -33.50 17.39
CA GLU A 28 5.20 -32.63 16.50
C GLU A 28 3.86 -32.18 17.11
N ASN A 29 3.86 -31.00 17.74
CA ASN A 29 2.66 -30.19 17.64
C ASN A 29 2.67 -29.64 16.21
N PRO A 30 1.72 -30.04 15.34
CA PRO A 30 1.54 -29.31 14.09
C PRO A 30 1.29 -27.84 14.43
N PRO A 31 1.77 -26.89 13.61
CA PRO A 31 1.35 -25.51 13.75
C PRO A 31 -0.18 -25.48 13.76
N GLU A 32 -0.71 -24.63 14.63
CA GLU A 32 -2.14 -24.42 14.91
C GLU A 32 -2.98 -24.51 13.64
N PRO A 33 -4.21 -25.06 13.69
CA PRO A 33 -5.10 -25.06 12.54
C PRO A 33 -5.34 -23.61 12.15
N VAL A 34 -4.63 -23.23 11.10
CA VAL A 34 -4.67 -21.91 10.53
C VAL A 34 -6.13 -21.58 10.21
N GLU A 35 -6.62 -20.46 10.73
CA GLU A 35 -7.91 -19.84 10.38
C GLU A 35 -7.89 -19.31 8.92
N ASP A 36 -7.15 -19.98 8.03
CA ASP A 36 -6.62 -19.44 6.77
C ASP A 36 -7.68 -19.22 5.69
N ALA A 37 -8.82 -19.90 5.73
CA ALA A 37 -9.83 -19.72 4.68
C ALA A 37 -10.55 -18.36 4.81
N GLN A 38 -10.82 -17.93 6.06
CA GLN A 38 -11.54 -16.69 6.33
C GLN A 38 -10.63 -15.48 6.10
N ASP A 39 -9.34 -15.62 6.45
CA ASP A 39 -8.31 -14.63 6.15
C ASP A 39 -8.05 -14.48 4.65
N ILE A 40 -7.99 -15.58 3.88
CA ILE A 40 -7.76 -15.52 2.42
C ILE A 40 -8.91 -14.79 1.70
N ASP A 41 -10.16 -15.11 2.03
CA ASP A 41 -11.31 -14.43 1.41
C ASP A 41 -11.35 -12.93 1.79
N ASP A 42 -11.02 -12.58 3.03
CA ASP A 42 -10.95 -11.19 3.49
C ASP A 42 -9.78 -10.42 2.85
N ILE A 43 -8.66 -11.08 2.61
CA ILE A 43 -7.49 -10.59 1.85
C ILE A 43 -7.90 -10.31 0.40
N LEU A 44 -8.57 -11.25 -0.27
CA LEU A 44 -9.04 -11.09 -1.64
C LEU A 44 -10.08 -9.96 -1.75
N ASN A 45 -10.98 -9.86 -0.78
CA ASN A 45 -11.97 -8.78 -0.71
C ASN A 45 -11.30 -7.42 -0.50
N SER A 46 -10.25 -7.35 0.32
CA SER A 46 -9.47 -6.12 0.55
C SER A 46 -8.74 -5.67 -0.70
N LEU A 47 -8.10 -6.60 -1.44
CA LEU A 47 -7.47 -6.31 -2.74
C LEU A 47 -8.49 -5.86 -3.79
N LYS A 48 -9.64 -6.53 -3.88
CA LYS A 48 -10.73 -6.16 -4.80
C LYS A 48 -11.27 -4.76 -4.49
N THR A 49 -11.42 -4.45 -3.21
CA THR A 49 -11.85 -3.13 -2.74
C THR A 49 -10.82 -2.06 -3.09
N LEU A 50 -9.53 -2.34 -2.89
CA LEU A 50 -8.45 -1.44 -3.28
C LEU A 50 -8.47 -1.17 -4.79
N LEU A 51 -8.55 -2.21 -5.63
CA LEU A 51 -8.63 -2.05 -7.08
C LEU A 51 -9.85 -1.23 -7.51
N SER A 52 -11.01 -1.55 -6.94
CA SER A 52 -12.25 -0.81 -7.21
C SER A 52 -12.16 0.66 -6.79
N SER A 53 -11.49 0.94 -5.66
CA SER A 53 -11.27 2.32 -5.19
C SER A 53 -10.30 3.08 -6.10
N LEU A 54 -9.28 2.39 -6.63
CA LEU A 54 -8.30 2.95 -7.55
C LEU A 54 -8.95 3.30 -8.89
N GLU A 55 -9.77 2.41 -9.46
CA GLU A 55 -10.52 2.69 -10.70
C GLU A 55 -11.44 3.91 -10.54
N LYS A 56 -12.19 3.98 -9.44
CA LYS A 56 -13.03 5.15 -9.12
C LYS A 56 -12.19 6.42 -9.02
N LEU A 57 -11.05 6.36 -8.32
CA LEU A 57 -10.13 7.49 -8.18
C LEU A 57 -9.59 7.95 -9.54
N GLN A 58 -9.20 7.02 -10.42
CA GLN A 58 -8.72 7.33 -11.76
C GLN A 58 -9.80 7.99 -12.62
N LYS A 59 -11.03 7.48 -12.57
CA LYS A 59 -12.16 8.09 -13.28
C LYS A 59 -12.40 9.53 -12.85
N VAL A 60 -12.46 9.78 -11.54
CA VAL A 60 -12.69 11.14 -11.02
C VAL A 60 -11.49 12.06 -11.31
N ARG A 61 -10.26 11.53 -11.34
CA ARG A 61 -9.08 12.30 -11.79
C ARG A 61 -9.19 12.74 -13.25
N GLN A 62 -9.73 11.89 -14.13
CA GLN A 62 -9.97 12.25 -15.52
C GLN A 62 -11.00 13.38 -15.61
N GLU A 63 -12.13 13.25 -14.92
CA GLU A 63 -13.18 14.28 -14.87
C GLU A 63 -12.64 15.64 -14.39
N VAL A 64 -11.76 15.64 -13.38
CA VAL A 64 -11.10 16.86 -12.89
C VAL A 64 -10.03 17.38 -13.87
N GLY A 65 -9.36 16.49 -14.60
CA GLY A 65 -8.44 16.86 -15.66
C GLY A 65 -9.14 17.60 -16.81
N ASP A 66 -10.33 17.12 -17.19
CA ASP A 66 -11.14 17.69 -18.28
C ASP A 66 -11.62 19.12 -17.96
N ILE A 67 -11.88 19.43 -16.68
CA ILE A 67 -12.33 20.78 -16.26
C ILE A 67 -11.18 21.76 -15.99
N LYS A 68 -9.95 21.28 -15.85
CA LYS A 68 -8.77 22.13 -15.59
C LYS A 68 -8.62 23.34 -16.52
N PRO A 69 -8.78 23.23 -17.86
CA PRO A 69 -8.68 24.40 -18.75
C PRO A 69 -9.79 25.43 -18.51
N LEU A 70 -11.00 24.99 -18.17
CA LEU A 70 -12.12 25.89 -17.85
C LEU A 70 -11.86 26.67 -16.55
N ILE A 71 -11.33 26.00 -15.53
CA ILE A 71 -10.91 26.65 -14.29
C ILE A 71 -9.79 27.67 -14.57
N GLY A 72 -8.80 27.31 -15.40
CA GLY A 72 -7.70 28.21 -15.79
C GLY A 72 -8.22 29.50 -16.42
N ARG A 73 -9.06 29.39 -17.46
CA ARG A 73 -9.68 30.55 -18.12
C ARG A 73 -10.45 31.46 -17.15
N MET A 74 -11.23 30.86 -16.25
CA MET A 74 -11.96 31.63 -15.22
C MET A 74 -10.98 32.38 -14.29
N LEU A 75 -9.89 31.74 -13.86
CA LEU A 75 -8.89 32.35 -12.98
C LEU A 75 -8.09 33.46 -13.69
N ASP A 76 -7.93 33.36 -15.01
CA ASP A 76 -7.33 34.40 -15.87
C ASP A 76 -8.30 35.58 -16.12
N GLY A 77 -9.53 35.52 -15.61
CA GLY A 77 -10.53 36.58 -15.70
C GLY A 77 -11.37 36.55 -16.98
N GLU A 78 -11.30 35.47 -17.76
CA GLU A 78 -12.16 35.28 -18.92
C GLU A 78 -13.60 35.00 -18.47
N LEU A 79 -14.55 35.58 -19.21
CA LEU A 79 -15.96 35.48 -18.88
C LEU A 79 -16.51 34.12 -19.33
N VAL A 80 -16.60 33.19 -18.40
CA VAL A 80 -17.19 31.85 -18.60
C VAL A 80 -18.71 31.96 -18.42
N ALA A 81 -19.49 31.64 -19.45
CA ALA A 81 -20.95 31.77 -19.44
C ALA A 81 -21.66 30.58 -20.10
N GLY A 82 -22.95 30.41 -19.76
CA GLY A 82 -23.81 29.39 -20.37
C GLY A 82 -23.37 27.97 -20.02
N GLU A 83 -23.20 27.13 -21.04
CA GLU A 83 -22.85 25.72 -20.88
C GLU A 83 -21.49 25.51 -20.20
N GLU A 84 -20.51 26.37 -20.49
CA GLU A 84 -19.18 26.29 -19.86
C GLU A 84 -19.26 26.52 -18.34
N LEU A 85 -20.19 27.36 -17.88
CA LEU A 85 -20.40 27.62 -16.45
C LEU A 85 -21.04 26.41 -15.75
N GLU A 86 -21.99 25.75 -16.40
CA GLU A 86 -22.60 24.51 -15.88
C GLU A 86 -21.58 23.36 -15.85
N GLN A 87 -20.75 23.23 -16.89
CA GLN A 87 -19.63 22.29 -16.91
C GLN A 87 -18.66 22.59 -15.77
N LEU A 88 -18.30 23.86 -15.57
CA LEU A 88 -17.41 24.30 -14.48
C LEU A 88 -17.99 23.95 -13.11
N LYS A 89 -19.28 24.22 -12.88
CA LYS A 89 -19.98 23.86 -11.64
C LYS A 89 -20.00 22.35 -11.39
N ALA A 90 -20.29 21.57 -12.43
CA ALA A 90 -20.21 20.11 -12.37
C ALA A 90 -18.78 19.64 -12.06
N GLY A 91 -17.77 20.22 -12.70
CA GLY A 91 -16.36 19.90 -12.46
C GLY A 91 -15.88 20.26 -11.05
N VAL A 92 -16.31 21.39 -10.48
CA VAL A 92 -16.04 21.74 -9.07
C VAL A 92 -16.66 20.70 -8.13
N SER A 93 -17.85 20.17 -8.45
CA SER A 93 -18.44 19.07 -7.69
C SER A 93 -17.60 17.78 -7.80
N SER A 94 -17.01 17.52 -8.98
CA SER A 94 -16.07 16.40 -9.19
C SER A 94 -14.75 16.60 -8.42
N LEU A 95 -14.28 17.82 -8.18
CA LEU A 95 -13.15 18.07 -7.26
C LEU A 95 -13.46 17.61 -5.83
N SER A 96 -14.67 17.85 -5.32
CA SER A 96 -15.08 17.34 -4.00
C SER A 96 -15.15 15.80 -4.00
N ARG A 97 -15.63 15.20 -5.09
CA ARG A 97 -15.61 13.73 -5.27
C ARG A 97 -14.19 13.19 -5.33
N LEU A 98 -13.23 13.93 -5.90
CA LEU A 98 -11.83 13.51 -5.98
C LEU A 98 -11.22 13.38 -4.59
N VAL A 99 -11.46 14.34 -3.71
CA VAL A 99 -10.98 14.29 -2.32
C VAL A 99 -11.54 13.07 -1.59
N ARG A 100 -12.84 12.77 -1.78
CA ARG A 100 -13.47 11.57 -1.18
C ARG A 100 -12.89 10.28 -1.75
N ALA A 101 -12.81 10.16 -3.07
CA ALA A 101 -12.23 8.98 -3.73
C ALA A 101 -10.77 8.76 -3.33
N TYR A 102 -10.01 9.83 -3.10
CA TYR A 102 -8.64 9.73 -2.60
C TYR A 102 -8.61 9.19 -1.17
N ASN A 103 -9.47 9.68 -0.29
CA ASN A 103 -9.59 9.17 1.08
C ASN A 103 -10.01 7.68 1.08
N ASP A 104 -11.02 7.32 0.30
CA ASP A 104 -11.48 5.93 0.15
C ASP A 104 -10.34 5.01 -0.31
N HIS A 105 -9.53 5.47 -1.27
CA HIS A 105 -8.34 4.75 -1.71
C HIS A 105 -7.30 4.62 -0.59
N GLN A 106 -7.02 5.67 0.19
CA GLN A 106 -6.07 5.57 1.32
C GLN A 106 -6.54 4.57 2.37
N VAL A 107 -7.84 4.56 2.70
CA VAL A 107 -8.43 3.59 3.62
C VAL A 107 -8.33 2.17 3.06
N ALA A 108 -8.64 1.98 1.78
CA ALA A 108 -8.53 0.68 1.13
C ALA A 108 -7.07 0.21 1.03
N LEU A 109 -6.12 1.13 0.82
CA LEU A 109 -4.69 0.86 0.79
C LEU A 109 -4.21 0.32 2.13
N ALA A 110 -4.59 0.99 3.23
CA ALA A 110 -4.24 0.57 4.58
C ALA A 110 -4.79 -0.83 4.90
N LYS A 111 -6.03 -1.12 4.50
CA LYS A 111 -6.65 -2.44 4.70
C LYS A 111 -6.03 -3.54 3.84
N ALA A 112 -5.58 -3.21 2.63
CA ALA A 112 -4.96 -4.16 1.72
C ALA A 112 -3.44 -4.32 1.93
N GLN A 113 -2.83 -3.64 2.91
CA GLN A 113 -1.40 -3.74 3.18
C GLN A 113 -0.96 -5.18 3.54
N PRO A 114 -1.65 -5.91 4.46
CA PRO A 114 -1.29 -7.29 4.77
C PRO A 114 -1.38 -8.22 3.55
N ALA A 115 -2.38 -7.99 2.69
CA ALA A 115 -2.56 -8.73 1.44
C ALA A 115 -1.40 -8.51 0.46
N ARG A 116 -0.83 -7.30 0.43
CA ARG A 116 0.36 -6.99 -0.38
C ARG A 116 1.62 -7.62 0.18
N ASP A 117 1.79 -7.62 1.51
CA ASP A 117 2.95 -8.22 2.16
C ASP A 117 3.00 -9.74 1.91
N LEU A 118 1.83 -10.41 1.94
CA LEU A 118 1.71 -11.83 1.57
C LEU A 118 2.01 -12.08 0.09
N LEU A 119 1.49 -11.25 -0.82
CA LEU A 119 1.80 -11.36 -2.25
C LEU A 119 3.32 -11.19 -2.50
N ASP A 120 3.95 -10.23 -1.83
CA ASP A 120 5.38 -9.98 -1.95
C ASP A 120 6.22 -11.14 -1.42
N GLN A 121 5.78 -11.82 -0.34
CA GLN A 121 6.44 -13.02 0.16
C GLN A 121 6.39 -14.16 -0.86
N VAL A 122 5.21 -14.45 -1.41
CA VAL A 122 5.02 -15.50 -2.44
C VAL A 122 5.85 -15.21 -3.70
N LEU A 123 5.90 -13.95 -4.14
CA LEU A 123 6.69 -13.54 -5.30
C LEU A 123 8.20 -13.65 -5.07
N LYS A 124 8.69 -13.42 -3.84
CA LYS A 124 10.10 -13.59 -3.47
C LYS A 124 10.48 -15.07 -3.41
N GLU A 125 9.64 -15.91 -2.79
CA GLU A 125 9.85 -17.36 -2.71
C GLU A 125 9.90 -18.00 -4.12
N ARG A 126 9.06 -17.54 -5.04
CA ARG A 126 9.07 -17.95 -6.46
C ARG A 126 10.30 -17.51 -7.26
N LYS A 127 11.03 -16.47 -6.83
CA LYS A 127 12.27 -16.00 -7.48
C LYS A 127 13.53 -16.67 -6.93
N ALA A 128 13.43 -17.27 -5.74
CA ALA A 128 14.54 -17.94 -5.08
C ALA A 128 14.67 -19.43 -5.44
N ASN A 129 13.62 -20.02 -6.02
CA ASN A 129 13.59 -21.36 -6.61
C ASN A 129 13.75 -21.30 -8.14
#